data_AF-A0A8H3LPJ6-F1
#
_entry.id   AF-A0A8H3LPJ6-F1
#
_cell.length_a   1.000
_cell.length_b   1.000
_cell.length_c   1.000
_cell.angle_alpha   90.00
_cell.angle_beta   90.00
_cell.angle_gamma   90.00
#
_symmetry.space_group_name_H-M   'P 1'
#
loop_
_entity.id
_entity.type
_entity.pdbx_description
1 polymer ?
#
loop_
_entity_poly.entity_id
_entity_poly.type
_entity_poly.pdbx_seq_one_letter_code
_entity_poly.pdbx_strand_id
1 'polypeptide(L)'
;MLNLLHFNSKLLLLFKDIGFKSALVYSQISWYKLATYTIEETTSSVFSKIHLHISNFMTIQEENHDEYYAIIKGIFKYKANNNKFYAFIILDWFEEIKRIHHVLKCPLYHIQTTDDTCWRRIFPISVVDHMQKVHFIYDTMNEYWIKNNFFFTAI
;
A
#
# COMPACT_ATOMS: atom_id res chain seq x y z
N MET A 1 9.48 10.56 3.17
CA MET A 1 8.30 11.16 3.82
C MET A 1 7.66 12.08 2.79
N LEU A 2 6.39 11.86 2.40
CA LEU A 2 5.73 12.72 1.41
C LEU A 2 5.77 14.18 1.89
N ASN A 3 6.08 15.11 0.99
CA ASN A 3 5.91 16.55 1.26
C ASN A 3 4.45 16.81 1.69
N LEU A 4 4.25 17.60 2.76
CA LEU A 4 2.94 17.89 3.35
C LEU A 4 1.94 18.46 2.33
N LEU A 5 2.41 19.31 1.41
CA LEU A 5 1.58 19.92 0.37
C LEU A 5 1.10 18.88 -0.65
N HIS A 6 1.98 17.90 -0.94
CA HIS A 6 1.70 16.77 -1.80
C HIS A 6 0.80 15.71 -1.14
N PHE A 7 0.89 15.56 0.18
CA PHE A 7 0.00 14.71 0.96
C PHE A 7 -1.44 15.23 0.96
N ASN A 8 -1.64 16.53 1.24
CA ASN A 8 -2.97 17.14 1.29
C ASN A 8 -3.67 17.12 -0.07
N SER A 9 -2.94 17.36 -1.17
CA SER A 9 -3.52 17.30 -2.52
C SER A 9 -3.92 15.88 -2.92
N LYS A 10 -3.09 14.88 -2.62
CA LYS A 10 -3.41 13.46 -2.84
C LYS A 10 -4.62 13.01 -2.01
N LEU A 11 -4.70 13.44 -0.74
CA LEU A 11 -5.84 13.13 0.13
C LEU A 11 -7.14 13.78 -0.37
N LEU A 12 -7.07 15.02 -0.87
CA LEU A 12 -8.20 15.71 -1.49
C LEU A 12 -8.72 14.98 -2.72
N LEU A 13 -7.83 14.54 -3.62
CA LEU A 13 -8.21 13.77 -4.80
C LEU A 13 -8.91 12.46 -4.41
N LEU A 14 -8.35 11.73 -3.44
CA LEU A 14 -8.98 10.50 -2.94
C LEU A 14 -10.40 10.76 -2.45
N PHE A 15 -10.60 11.77 -1.59
CA PHE A 15 -11.94 12.11 -1.08
C PHE A 15 -12.93 12.49 -2.19
N LYS A 16 -12.48 13.16 -3.26
CA LYS A 16 -13.34 13.45 -4.42
C LYS A 16 -13.80 12.16 -5.09
N ASP A 17 -12.89 11.22 -5.30
CA ASP A 17 -13.19 9.95 -5.99
C ASP A 17 -14.15 9.08 -5.19
N ILE A 18 -14.01 9.05 -3.87
CA ILE A 18 -14.96 8.33 -2.99
C ILE A 18 -16.22 9.16 -2.66
N GLY A 19 -16.45 10.29 -3.32
CA GLY A 19 -17.69 11.07 -3.25
C GLY A 19 -17.83 12.04 -2.06
N PHE A 20 -16.78 12.26 -1.28
CA PHE A 20 -16.80 13.08 -0.04
C PHE A 20 -16.19 14.48 -0.24
N LYS A 21 -16.86 15.33 -1.03
CA LYS A 21 -16.36 16.67 -1.41
C LYS A 21 -16.15 17.67 -0.25
N SER A 22 -16.90 17.54 0.85
CA SER A 22 -16.94 18.51 1.96
C SER A 22 -16.16 18.09 3.20
N ALA A 23 -15.37 17.02 3.16
CA ALA A 23 -14.78 16.37 4.33
C ALA A 23 -13.53 17.06 4.94
N LEU A 24 -12.99 18.11 4.31
CA LEU A 24 -11.60 18.58 4.51
C LEU A 24 -11.41 19.87 5.32
N VAL A 25 -12.49 20.48 5.81
CA VAL A 25 -12.41 21.81 6.46
C VAL A 25 -11.91 21.72 7.92
N TYR A 26 -12.17 20.61 8.63
CA TYR A 26 -11.74 20.37 10.01
C TYR A 26 -11.22 18.95 10.20
N SER A 27 -9.98 18.69 9.75
CA SER A 27 -9.39 17.36 9.79
C SER A 27 -8.57 17.11 11.06
N GLN A 28 -8.87 16.02 11.77
CA GLN A 28 -7.96 15.43 12.76
C GLN A 28 -7.37 14.16 12.17
N ILE A 29 -6.03 14.07 12.14
CA ILE A 29 -5.29 12.92 11.64
C ILE A 29 -4.56 12.25 12.81
N SER A 30 -4.67 10.93 12.91
CA SER A 30 -3.93 10.11 13.85
C SER A 30 -3.16 9.03 13.10
N TRP A 31 -1.87 8.86 13.43
CA TRP A 31 -0.98 7.91 12.77
C TRP A 31 -0.77 6.65 13.61
N TYR A 32 -0.60 5.52 12.94
CA TYR A 32 -0.48 4.21 13.57
C TYR A 32 0.64 3.40 12.92
N LYS A 33 1.29 2.55 13.73
CA LYS A 33 2.25 1.56 13.23
C LYS A 33 1.59 0.26 12.77
N LEU A 34 0.43 -0.05 13.36
CA LEU A 34 -0.32 -1.28 13.15
C LEU A 34 -1.81 -0.94 13.02
N ALA A 35 -2.52 -1.66 12.14
CA ALA A 35 -3.97 -1.71 12.10
C ALA A 35 -4.45 -3.15 11.94
N THR A 36 -5.56 -3.50 12.57
CA THR A 36 -6.17 -4.82 12.47
C THR A 36 -7.66 -4.63 12.20
N TYR A 37 -8.20 -5.34 11.23
CA TYR A 37 -9.63 -5.31 10.91
C TYR A 37 -10.07 -6.64 10.32
N THR A 38 -11.38 -6.82 10.18
CA THR A 38 -12.00 -8.05 9.71
C THR A 38 -12.81 -7.75 8.46
N ILE A 39 -12.69 -8.59 7.44
CA ILE A 39 -13.48 -8.53 6.21
C ILE A 39 -14.45 -9.70 6.24
N GLU A 40 -15.70 -9.45 5.90
CA GLU A 40 -16.70 -10.49 5.67
C GLU A 40 -16.64 -10.91 4.21
N GLU A 41 -16.31 -12.17 3.95
CA GLU A 41 -16.34 -12.72 2.60
C GLU A 41 -17.78 -12.78 2.10
N THR A 42 -18.06 -12.12 0.98
CA THR A 42 -19.41 -11.94 0.42
C THR A 42 -20.15 -13.24 0.12
N THR A 43 -19.44 -14.37 0.01
CA THR A 43 -20.00 -15.65 -0.43
C THR A 43 -20.05 -16.73 0.64
N SER A 44 -19.37 -16.57 1.77
CA SER A 44 -19.07 -17.71 2.67
C SER A 44 -19.40 -17.47 4.15
N SER A 45 -19.84 -16.26 4.56
CA SER A 45 -19.95 -15.85 5.98
C SER A 45 -18.65 -16.07 6.79
N VAL A 46 -17.53 -16.26 6.09
CA VAL A 46 -16.19 -16.39 6.67
C VAL A 46 -15.64 -15.01 6.89
N PHE A 47 -15.09 -14.81 8.08
CA PHE A 47 -14.46 -13.56 8.47
C PHE A 47 -12.94 -13.69 8.39
N SER A 48 -12.34 -12.96 7.45
CA SER A 48 -10.89 -12.92 7.27
C SER A 48 -10.30 -11.76 8.08
N LYS A 49 -9.37 -12.08 8.99
CA LYS A 49 -8.70 -11.08 9.85
C LYS A 49 -7.42 -10.57 9.22
N ILE A 50 -7.39 -9.29 8.89
CA ILE A 50 -6.24 -8.60 8.29
C ILE A 50 -5.42 -7.88 9.37
N HIS A 51 -4.09 -8.00 9.28
CA HIS A 51 -3.14 -7.33 10.16
C HIS A 51 -2.15 -6.53 9.31
N LEU A 52 -2.25 -5.21 9.35
CA LEU A 52 -1.36 -4.30 8.63
C LEU A 52 -0.33 -3.71 9.56
N HIS A 53 0.93 -3.77 9.18
CA HIS A 53 2.05 -3.11 9.83
C HIS A 53 2.81 -2.25 8.81
N ILE A 54 3.37 -1.13 9.25
CA ILE A 54 4.29 -0.35 8.41
C ILE A 54 5.45 -1.26 7.97
N SER A 55 5.86 -1.19 6.72
CA SER A 55 6.85 -2.08 6.10
C SER A 55 6.34 -3.47 5.74
N ASN A 56 5.05 -3.77 5.90
CA ASN A 56 4.48 -4.91 5.18
C ASN A 56 4.50 -4.64 3.68
N PHE A 57 4.82 -5.68 2.93
CA PHE A 57 4.72 -5.72 1.47
C PHE A 57 3.31 -6.15 1.09
N MET A 58 2.84 -5.65 -0.05
CA MET A 58 1.54 -5.97 -0.57
C MET A 58 1.56 -6.07 -2.09
N THR A 59 0.67 -6.89 -2.61
CA THR A 59 0.31 -6.93 -4.03
C THR A 59 -1.01 -6.19 -4.21
N ILE A 60 -1.10 -5.34 -5.22
CA ILE A 60 -2.34 -4.71 -5.68
C ILE A 60 -2.58 -5.22 -7.09
N GLN A 61 -3.74 -5.85 -7.29
CA GLN A 61 -4.20 -6.26 -8.61
C GLN A 61 -5.03 -5.12 -9.21
N GLU A 62 -4.67 -4.66 -10.40
CA GLU A 62 -5.55 -3.80 -11.19
C GLU A 62 -6.38 -4.62 -12.18
N GLU A 63 -7.39 -3.99 -12.78
CA GLU A 63 -8.37 -4.61 -13.69
C GLU A 63 -7.72 -5.36 -14.88
N ASN A 64 -6.48 -5.00 -15.25
CA ASN A 64 -5.74 -5.64 -16.34
C ASN A 64 -5.03 -6.95 -15.95
N HIS A 65 -5.21 -7.44 -14.72
CA HIS A 65 -4.53 -8.63 -14.15
C HIS A 65 -3.01 -8.48 -13.93
N ASP A 66 -2.46 -7.28 -14.07
CA ASP A 66 -1.08 -7.00 -13.70
C ASP A 66 -0.93 -6.94 -12.17
N GLU A 67 0.12 -7.60 -11.65
CA GLU A 67 0.48 -7.57 -10.24
C GLU A 67 1.43 -6.41 -9.95
N TYR A 68 0.94 -5.43 -9.19
CA TYR A 68 1.77 -4.33 -8.70
C TYR A 68 2.18 -4.57 -7.26
N TYR A 69 3.44 -4.31 -6.93
CA TYR A 69 3.93 -4.48 -5.57
C TYR A 69 4.11 -3.13 -4.89
N ALA A 70 3.78 -3.07 -3.61
CA ALA A 70 3.99 -1.88 -2.79
C ALA A 70 4.45 -2.24 -1.37
N ILE A 71 5.01 -1.25 -0.67
CA ILE A 71 5.32 -1.31 0.76
C ILE A 71 4.51 -0.25 1.51
N ILE A 72 3.93 -0.66 2.63
CA ILE A 72 3.19 0.26 3.50
C ILE A 72 4.18 1.21 4.19
N LYS A 73 4.04 2.51 3.96
CA LYS A 73 4.83 3.57 4.61
C LYS A 73 4.10 4.27 5.75
N GLY A 74 2.77 4.22 5.75
CA GLY A 74 1.99 4.89 6.77
C GLY A 74 0.60 4.32 6.87
N ILE A 75 0.06 4.38 8.08
CA ILE A 75 -1.33 4.03 8.38
C ILE A 75 -1.89 5.19 9.18
N PHE A 76 -3.02 5.72 8.77
CA PHE A 76 -3.64 6.83 9.47
C PHE A 76 -5.16 6.76 9.49
N LYS A 77 -5.73 7.31 10.55
CA LYS A 77 -7.16 7.55 10.69
C LYS A 77 -7.43 9.03 10.50
N TYR A 78 -8.46 9.33 9.75
CA TYR A 78 -8.90 10.68 9.41
C TYR A 78 -10.32 10.90 9.94
N LYS A 79 -10.52 11.95 10.72
CA LYS A 79 -11.85 12.41 11.13
C LYS A 79 -12.38 13.43 10.13
N ALA A 80 -13.47 13.08 9.43
CA ALA A 80 -14.11 13.98 8.48
C ALA A 80 -15.15 14.88 9.14
N ASN A 81 -15.58 15.90 8.40
CA ASN A 81 -16.59 16.87 8.83
C ASN A 81 -17.97 16.25 9.18
N ASN A 82 -18.28 15.07 8.65
CA ASN A 82 -19.48 14.30 9.03
C ASN A 82 -19.32 13.56 10.37
N ASN A 83 -18.27 13.87 11.13
CA ASN A 83 -17.90 13.26 12.41
C ASN A 83 -17.59 11.75 12.32
N LYS A 84 -17.49 11.17 11.10
CA LYS A 84 -17.08 9.79 10.86
C LYS A 84 -15.57 9.69 10.72
N PHE A 85 -15.05 8.51 11.06
CA PHE A 85 -13.64 8.18 10.88
C PHE A 85 -13.44 7.31 9.65
N TYR A 86 -12.38 7.61 8.92
CA TYR A 86 -11.93 6.87 7.74
C TYR A 86 -10.50 6.42 7.96
N ALA A 87 -10.17 5.20 7.57
CA ALA A 87 -8.83 4.64 7.71
C ALA A 87 -8.18 4.50 6.33
N PHE A 88 -6.92 4.93 6.26
CA PHE A 88 -6.16 4.99 5.03
C PHE A 88 -4.75 4.44 5.24
N ILE A 89 -4.16 3.99 4.15
CA ILE A 89 -2.77 3.55 4.05
C ILE A 89 -2.01 4.41 3.04
N ILE A 90 -0.72 4.58 3.29
CA ILE A 90 0.22 5.22 2.37
C ILE A 90 1.18 4.16 1.86
N LEU A 91 1.34 4.12 0.55
CA LEU A 91 2.13 3.13 -0.17
C LEU A 91 3.29 3.80 -0.91
N ASP A 92 4.42 3.10 -0.93
CA ASP A 92 5.47 3.32 -1.91
C ASP A 92 5.47 2.12 -2.87
N TRP A 93 5.41 2.40 -4.17
CA TRP A 93 5.36 1.39 -5.22
C TRP A 93 6.74 0.85 -5.55
N PHE A 94 6.78 -0.44 -5.89
CA PHE A 94 7.93 -1.05 -6.53
C PHE A 94 7.80 -0.98 -8.04
N GLU A 95 8.90 -0.63 -8.70
CA GLU A 95 9.03 -0.66 -10.14
C GLU A 95 10.11 -1.67 -10.54
N GLU A 96 9.79 -2.52 -11.52
CA GLU A 96 10.69 -3.58 -11.98
C GLU A 96 11.81 -3.02 -12.85
N ILE A 97 13.06 -3.39 -12.55
CA ILE A 97 14.26 -2.93 -13.26
C ILE A 97 14.47 -3.71 -14.57
N LYS A 98 13.58 -4.66 -14.91
CA LYS A 98 13.71 -5.61 -16.04
C LYS A 98 15.07 -6.32 -16.07
N ARG A 99 15.64 -6.55 -14.88
CA ARG A 99 16.90 -7.25 -14.66
C ARG A 99 16.67 -8.36 -13.65
N ILE A 100 17.44 -9.43 -13.82
CA ILE A 100 17.37 -10.62 -12.97
C ILE A 100 18.64 -10.70 -12.13
N HIS A 101 18.49 -11.02 -10.84
CA HIS A 101 19.61 -11.26 -9.95
C HIS A 101 20.44 -12.45 -10.46
N HIS A 102 21.73 -12.23 -10.71
CA HIS A 102 22.57 -13.20 -11.42
C HIS A 102 22.69 -14.57 -10.69
N VAL A 103 22.74 -14.57 -9.36
CA VAL A 103 22.78 -15.79 -8.53
C VAL A 103 21.38 -16.36 -8.26
N LEU A 104 20.48 -15.50 -7.77
CA LEU A 104 19.16 -15.91 -7.27
C LEU A 104 18.13 -16.11 -8.38
N LYS A 105 18.44 -15.69 -9.61
CA LYS A 105 17.52 -15.72 -10.76
C LYS A 105 16.15 -15.08 -10.48
N CYS A 106 16.08 -14.17 -9.50
CA CYS A 106 14.87 -13.45 -9.10
C CYS A 106 14.81 -12.06 -9.74
N PRO A 107 13.61 -11.53 -10.02
CA PRO A 107 13.45 -10.17 -10.56
C PRO A 107 13.88 -9.11 -9.55
N LEU A 108 14.39 -7.99 -10.07
CA LEU A 108 14.87 -6.85 -9.29
C LEU A 108 13.92 -5.65 -9.42
N TYR A 109 13.76 -4.93 -8.32
CA TYR A 109 12.88 -3.77 -8.19
C TYR A 109 13.59 -2.60 -7.51
N HIS A 110 13.09 -1.39 -7.73
CA HIS A 110 13.39 -0.24 -6.88
C HIS A 110 12.08 0.35 -6.33
N ILE A 111 12.18 1.15 -5.27
CA ILE A 111 11.05 1.95 -4.82
C ILE A 111 10.96 3.19 -5.71
N GLN A 112 9.75 3.51 -6.18
CA GLN A 112 9.50 4.75 -6.93
C GLN A 112 9.78 5.97 -6.06
N THR A 113 10.53 6.93 -6.64
CA THR A 113 10.81 8.21 -6.00
C THR A 113 9.49 8.95 -5.71
N THR A 114 9.42 9.72 -4.63
CA THR A 114 8.19 10.40 -4.21
C THR A 114 7.71 11.47 -5.20
N ASP A 115 8.58 11.87 -6.12
CA ASP A 115 8.32 12.89 -7.14
C ASP A 115 7.63 12.28 -8.37
N ASP A 116 7.58 10.95 -8.49
CA ASP A 116 6.74 10.28 -9.47
C ASP A 116 5.26 10.40 -9.04
N THR A 117 4.60 11.39 -9.63
CA THR A 117 3.22 11.76 -9.31
C THR A 117 2.17 10.92 -10.03
N CYS A 118 2.58 10.09 -11.00
CA CYS A 118 1.66 9.34 -11.85
C CYS A 118 0.89 8.29 -11.05
N TRP A 119 1.47 7.80 -9.94
CA TRP A 119 0.88 6.75 -9.12
C TRP A 119 0.21 7.30 -7.87
N ARG A 120 -1.03 6.88 -7.65
CA ARG A 120 -1.75 7.13 -6.40
C ARG A 120 -1.03 6.41 -5.26
N ARG A 121 -0.81 7.09 -4.14
CA ARG A 121 -0.10 6.53 -2.96
C ARG A 121 -0.95 6.42 -1.72
N ILE A 122 -2.14 7.05 -1.70
CA ILE A 122 -3.05 7.00 -0.56
C ILE A 122 -4.26 6.20 -0.97
N PHE A 123 -4.56 5.15 -0.20
CA PHE A 123 -5.68 4.26 -0.44
C PHE A 123 -6.52 4.07 0.82
N PRO A 124 -7.83 3.83 0.68
CA PRO A 124 -8.63 3.30 1.78
C PRO A 124 -8.03 1.98 2.25
N ILE A 125 -8.11 1.71 3.56
CA ILE A 125 -7.61 0.44 4.11
C ILE A 125 -8.30 -0.78 3.47
N SER A 126 -9.52 -0.61 2.96
CA SER A 126 -10.32 -1.63 2.30
C SER A 126 -9.76 -2.10 0.95
N VAL A 127 -8.77 -1.42 0.37
CA VAL A 127 -8.11 -1.92 -0.86
C VAL A 127 -7.33 -3.22 -0.61
N VAL A 128 -7.03 -3.50 0.66
CA VAL A 128 -6.39 -4.74 1.06
C VAL A 128 -7.49 -5.78 1.30
N ASP A 129 -7.83 -6.52 0.26
CA ASP A 129 -8.83 -7.61 0.31
C ASP A 129 -8.20 -8.91 0.84
N HIS A 130 -6.97 -9.20 0.41
CA HIS A 130 -6.15 -10.29 0.92
C HIS A 130 -4.71 -9.80 1.17
N MET A 131 -4.18 -10.01 2.38
CA MET A 131 -2.74 -9.82 2.60
C MET A 131 -1.98 -10.89 1.81
N GLN A 132 -1.31 -10.49 0.74
CA GLN A 132 -0.57 -11.43 -0.10
C GLN A 132 0.92 -11.51 0.25
N LYS A 133 1.36 -12.75 0.17
CA LYS A 133 2.63 -13.34 0.56
C LYS A 133 3.70 -12.99 -0.47
N VAL A 134 4.15 -11.74 -0.52
CA VAL A 134 5.36 -11.40 -1.30
C VAL A 134 6.39 -10.88 -0.33
N HIS A 135 7.62 -11.40 -0.46
CA HIS A 135 8.74 -10.99 0.35
C HIS A 135 9.79 -10.35 -0.53
N PHE A 136 10.29 -9.20 -0.11
CA PHE A 136 11.43 -8.56 -0.76
C PHE A 136 12.63 -8.55 0.19
N ILE A 137 13.81 -8.75 -0.39
CA ILE A 137 15.09 -8.58 0.30
C ILE A 137 15.75 -7.32 -0.24
N TYR A 138 16.18 -6.44 0.65
CA TYR A 138 16.91 -5.24 0.26
C TYR A 138 18.40 -5.56 0.07
N ASP A 139 18.91 -5.30 -1.12
CA ASP A 139 20.34 -5.36 -1.45
C ASP A 139 20.95 -3.98 -1.21
N THR A 140 21.67 -3.84 -0.10
CA THR A 140 22.30 -2.58 0.31
C THR A 140 23.47 -2.16 -0.57
N MET A 141 24.08 -3.08 -1.32
CA MET A 141 25.25 -2.77 -2.15
C MET A 141 24.85 -2.11 -3.46
N ASN A 142 23.74 -2.59 -4.02
CA ASN A 142 23.24 -2.12 -5.31
C ASN A 142 21.99 -1.21 -5.17
N GLU A 143 21.49 -1.04 -3.96
CA GLU A 143 20.29 -0.25 -3.63
C GLU A 143 19.00 -0.73 -4.30
N TYR A 144 18.89 -2.04 -4.55
CA TYR A 144 17.72 -2.67 -5.18
C TYR A 144 16.99 -3.61 -4.23
N TRP A 145 15.77 -3.98 -4.61
CA TRP A 145 14.94 -4.95 -3.91
C TRP A 145 14.80 -6.21 -4.75
N ILE A 146 15.07 -7.36 -4.15
CA ILE A 146 14.98 -8.67 -4.79
C ILE A 146 13.63 -9.27 -4.39
N LYS A 147 12.75 -9.53 -5.36
CA LYS A 147 11.51 -10.28 -5.10
C LYS A 147 11.87 -11.73 -4.82
N ASN A 148 11.69 -12.16 -3.57
CA ASN A 148 12.07 -13.50 -3.18
C ASN A 148 10.97 -14.50 -3.54
N ASN A 149 11.20 -15.25 -4.62
CA ASN A 149 10.29 -16.30 -5.06
C ASN A 149 10.56 -17.66 -4.37
N PHE A 150 11.71 -17.84 -3.72
CA PHE A 150 12.12 -19.13 -3.15
C PHE A 150 11.32 -19.52 -1.91
N PHE A 151 10.99 -18.56 -1.04
CA PHE A 151 10.24 -18.86 0.20
C PHE A 151 8.80 -19.37 -0.05
N PHE A 152 8.30 -19.30 -1.28
CA PHE A 152 6.97 -19.80 -1.65
C PHE A 152 6.98 -21.18 -2.31
N THR A 153 8.17 -21.70 -2.61
CA THR A 153 8.36 -23.09 -3.04
C THR A 153 8.94 -23.83 -1.84
N ALA A 154 8.08 -24.18 -0.88
CA ALA A 154 8.45 -25.23 0.06
C ALA A 154 8.69 -26.50 -0.75
N ILE A 155 9.88 -27.09 -0.62
CA ILE A 155 10.15 -28.49 -1.04
C ILE A 155 9.43 -29.40 -0.06
#